data_AF-A0A966AXY3-F1
#
_entry.id   AF-A0A966AXY3-F1
#
_cell.length_a   1.000
_cell.length_b   1.000
_cell.length_c   1.000
_cell.angle_alpha   90.00
_cell.angle_beta   90.00
_cell.angle_gamma   90.00
#
_symmetry.space_group_name_H-M   'P 1'
#
loop_
_entity.id
_entity.type
_entity.pdbx_description
1 polymer ?
#
loop_
_entity_poly.entity_id
_entity_poly.type
_entity_poly.pdbx_seq_one_letter_code
_entity_poly.pdbx_strand_id
1 'polypeptide(L)'
;MIYYSPRSGAGSGGDSLDDLQERIIELQDQIVEERNKHKDEMSRGLEAVDRIRRTQSTTPNMLVTVDGHDLSSQQRVAIFVDVQNMYYAARNLYQSKLEFATLLKNLVSKRVLQRALAYIVERPGMEQNKFIEVLRRNGYEVRKRVVGDRTDPSNSGDWNIGITLDALAIAPRTDVCILVTGDGDFVPLVERLKNEGVRVEIASFRDTTSNELYQCADQVHHLDERVLLSGNQFQPSDSDE
;
A
#
# COMPACT_ATOMS: atom_id res chain seq x y z
N MET A 1 47.71 -79.79 15.40
CA MET A 1 48.53 -78.93 14.52
C MET A 1 48.09 -79.22 13.09
N ILE A 2 47.28 -78.35 12.51
CA ILE A 2 46.77 -78.50 11.14
C ILE A 2 47.43 -77.40 10.31
N TYR A 3 48.23 -77.80 9.33
CA TYR A 3 48.88 -76.93 8.36
C TYR A 3 47.83 -76.44 7.35
N TYR A 4 47.70 -75.12 7.20
CA TYR A 4 46.98 -74.51 6.10
C TYR A 4 47.97 -74.08 5.01
N SER A 5 47.84 -74.70 3.83
CA SER A 5 48.50 -74.27 2.59
C SER A 5 47.69 -73.16 1.92
N PRO A 6 48.32 -72.14 1.30
CA PRO A 6 47.63 -71.16 0.50
C PRO A 6 47.52 -71.63 -0.96
N ARG A 7 46.32 -71.59 -1.54
CA ARG A 7 46.11 -71.63 -3.00
C ARG A 7 45.15 -70.52 -3.43
N SER A 8 45.77 -69.43 -3.90
CA SER A 8 45.53 -68.74 -5.19
C SER A 8 44.09 -68.67 -5.73
N GLY A 9 43.51 -67.47 -5.62
CA GLY A 9 43.18 -66.61 -6.76
C GLY A 9 42.04 -67.01 -7.70
N ALA A 10 40.96 -66.23 -7.68
CA ALA A 10 40.14 -65.95 -8.86
C ALA A 10 39.48 -64.57 -8.74
N GLY A 11 39.91 -63.64 -9.60
CA GLY A 11 39.05 -62.61 -10.20
C GLY A 11 38.76 -61.35 -9.41
N SER A 12 39.76 -60.48 -9.22
CA SER A 12 39.52 -59.04 -9.00
C SER A 12 39.12 -58.40 -10.34
N GLY A 13 37.83 -58.34 -10.64
CA GLY A 13 37.30 -57.44 -11.66
C GLY A 13 37.13 -56.04 -11.07
N GLY A 14 38.25 -55.35 -10.83
CA GLY A 14 38.23 -53.92 -10.54
C GLY A 14 38.34 -53.19 -11.87
N ASP A 15 37.38 -52.30 -12.16
CA ASP A 15 37.44 -51.41 -13.33
C ASP A 15 38.84 -50.78 -13.40
N SER A 16 39.46 -50.86 -14.57
CA SER A 16 40.78 -50.26 -14.76
C SER A 16 40.67 -48.74 -14.59
N LEU A 17 41.79 -48.09 -14.26
CA LEU A 17 41.83 -46.63 -14.16
C LEU A 17 41.34 -45.97 -15.46
N ASP A 18 41.57 -46.62 -16.60
CA ASP A 18 41.17 -46.15 -17.92
C ASP A 18 39.65 -46.27 -18.13
N ASP A 19 39.02 -47.36 -17.66
CA ASP A 19 37.56 -47.54 -17.73
C ASP A 19 36.82 -46.49 -16.88
N LEU A 20 37.38 -46.16 -15.71
CA LEU A 20 36.84 -45.10 -14.84
C LEU A 20 37.02 -43.71 -15.47
N GLN A 21 38.12 -43.46 -16.17
CA GLN A 21 38.35 -42.20 -16.89
C GLN A 21 37.38 -42.02 -18.05
N GLU A 22 37.14 -43.08 -18.83
CA GLU A 22 36.18 -43.06 -19.93
C GLU A 22 34.75 -42.79 -19.41
N ARG A 23 34.37 -43.42 -18.29
CA ARG A 23 33.08 -43.18 -17.64
C ARG A 23 32.90 -41.75 -17.12
N ILE A 24 33.97 -41.14 -16.61
CA ILE A 24 33.95 -39.74 -16.16
C ILE A 24 33.71 -38.80 -17.34
N ILE A 25 34.34 -39.06 -18.49
CA ILE A 25 34.16 -38.25 -19.70
C ILE A 25 32.72 -38.36 -20.21
N GLU A 26 32.16 -39.58 -20.29
CA GLU A 26 30.77 -39.77 -20.70
C GLU A 26 29.77 -39.04 -19.80
N LEU A 27 29.97 -39.10 -18.48
CA LEU A 27 29.11 -38.41 -17.52
C LEU A 27 29.24 -36.88 -17.62
N GLN A 28 30.44 -36.37 -17.90
CA GLN A 28 30.65 -34.94 -18.12
C GLN A 28 29.92 -34.46 -19.37
N ASP A 29 29.98 -35.21 -20.47
CA ASP A 29 29.28 -34.88 -21.70
C ASP A 29 27.75 -34.91 -21.52
N GLN A 30 27.22 -35.91 -20.80
CA GLN A 30 25.80 -35.97 -20.46
C GLN A 30 25.34 -34.77 -19.61
N ILE A 31 26.15 -34.35 -18.63
CA ILE A 31 25.85 -33.17 -17.81
C ILE A 31 25.81 -31.90 -18.67
N VAL A 32 26.75 -31.76 -19.60
CA VAL A 32 26.81 -30.60 -20.51
C VAL A 32 25.58 -30.58 -21.42
N GLU A 33 25.19 -31.73 -21.95
CA GLU A 33 24.03 -31.86 -22.83
C GLU A 33 22.72 -31.53 -22.11
N GLU A 34 22.51 -32.08 -20.92
CA GLU A 34 21.34 -31.77 -20.08
C GLU A 34 21.30 -30.30 -19.67
N ARG A 35 22.45 -29.69 -19.34
CA ARG A 35 22.52 -28.26 -19.04
C ARG A 35 22.13 -27.40 -20.24
N ASN A 36 22.51 -27.80 -21.45
CA ASN A 36 22.15 -27.07 -22.67
C ASN A 36 20.65 -27.19 -22.97
N LYS A 37 20.05 -28.38 -22.82
CA LYS A 37 18.59 -28.55 -22.94
C LYS A 37 17.84 -27.68 -21.94
N HIS A 38 18.27 -27.65 -20.68
CA HIS A 38 17.64 -26.84 -19.64
C HIS A 38 17.75 -25.33 -19.93
N LYS A 39 18.86 -24.89 -20.52
CA LYS A 39 19.06 -23.50 -20.94
C LYS A 39 18.12 -23.11 -22.09
N ASP A 40 17.91 -24.01 -23.04
CA ASP A 40 16.99 -23.79 -24.17
C ASP A 40 15.52 -23.77 -23.70
N GLU A 41 15.14 -24.67 -22.79
CA GLU A 41 13.81 -24.67 -22.16
C GLU A 41 13.56 -23.39 -21.37
N MET A 42 14.54 -22.92 -20.59
CA MET A 42 14.47 -21.66 -19.86
C MET A 42 14.32 -20.46 -20.81
N SER A 43 15.06 -20.45 -21.93
CA SER A 43 14.96 -19.40 -22.95
C SER A 43 13.56 -19.34 -23.57
N ARG A 44 12.97 -20.50 -23.89
CA ARG A 44 11.59 -20.59 -24.40
C ARG A 44 10.57 -20.12 -23.36
N GLY A 45 10.79 -20.44 -22.08
CA GLY A 45 9.98 -19.96 -20.96
C GLY A 45 10.01 -18.44 -20.84
N LEU A 46 11.20 -17.82 -20.91
CA LEU A 46 11.35 -16.36 -20.90
C LEU A 46 10.63 -15.69 -22.09
N GLU A 47 10.75 -16.25 -23.30
CA GLU A 47 10.05 -15.72 -24.47
C GLU A 47 8.53 -15.82 -24.36
N ALA A 48 8.01 -16.88 -23.71
CA ALA A 48 6.59 -17.04 -23.43
C ALA A 48 6.09 -16.00 -22.41
N VAL A 49 6.87 -15.74 -21.36
CA VAL A 49 6.60 -14.69 -20.36
C VAL A 49 6.58 -13.31 -21.01
N ASP A 50 7.55 -13.00 -21.88
CA ASP A 50 7.58 -11.72 -22.61
C ASP A 50 6.40 -11.55 -23.57
N ARG A 51 5.92 -12.65 -24.17
CA ARG A 51 4.69 -12.64 -24.98
C ARG A 51 3.47 -12.31 -24.14
N ILE A 52 3.31 -12.95 -22.98
CA ILE A 52 2.22 -12.69 -22.03
C ILE A 52 2.25 -11.22 -21.55
N ARG A 53 3.44 -10.69 -21.28
CA ARG A 53 3.63 -9.31 -20.84
C ARG A 53 3.21 -8.28 -21.91
N ARG A 54 3.42 -8.60 -23.20
CA ARG A 54 2.99 -7.74 -24.32
C ARG A 54 1.48 -7.82 -24.60
N THR A 55 0.85 -8.97 -24.39
CA THR A 55 -0.61 -9.12 -24.55
C THR A 55 -1.43 -8.58 -23.37
N GLN A 56 -0.85 -8.47 -22.16
CA GLN A 56 -1.52 -7.89 -20.97
C GLN A 56 -1.63 -6.35 -20.97
N SER A 57 -1.19 -5.66 -22.03
CA SER A 57 -1.24 -4.19 -22.15
C SER A 57 -2.67 -3.58 -22.23
N THR A 58 -3.75 -4.35 -22.07
CA THR A 58 -5.14 -3.84 -22.10
C THR A 58 -5.93 -4.00 -20.79
N THR A 59 -5.31 -4.51 -19.72
CA THR A 59 -5.93 -4.61 -18.39
C THR A 59 -5.08 -3.87 -17.36
N PRO A 60 -5.63 -2.91 -16.57
CA PRO A 60 -4.85 -2.21 -15.55
C PRO A 60 -4.32 -3.20 -14.50
N ASN A 61 -3.02 -3.09 -14.24
CA ASN A 61 -2.24 -3.94 -13.35
C ASN A 61 -2.80 -3.98 -11.92
N MET A 62 -3.19 -5.17 -11.46
CA MET A 62 -3.17 -5.48 -10.03
C MET A 62 -1.75 -5.92 -9.68
N LEU A 63 -0.92 -4.99 -9.20
CA LEU A 63 0.39 -5.32 -8.62
C LEU A 63 0.17 -5.86 -7.20
N VAL A 64 -0.14 -7.15 -7.09
CA VAL A 64 0.04 -7.89 -5.84
C VAL A 64 1.38 -8.62 -5.95
N THR A 65 2.38 -8.15 -5.20
CA THR A 65 3.62 -8.91 -4.98
C THR A 65 3.30 -10.06 -4.03
N VAL A 66 3.55 -11.29 -4.46
CA VAL A 66 3.20 -12.55 -3.77
C VAL A 66 3.93 -12.72 -2.42
N ASP A 67 4.93 -11.89 -2.13
CA ASP A 67 5.87 -12.13 -1.02
C ASP A 67 5.91 -11.01 0.04
N GLY A 68 4.88 -10.16 0.14
CA GLY A 68 4.76 -9.21 1.25
C GLY A 68 5.82 -8.09 1.32
N HIS A 69 6.52 -7.78 0.22
CA HIS A 69 7.59 -6.78 0.18
C HIS A 69 7.38 -5.67 -0.87
N ASP A 70 7.49 -4.44 -0.37
CA ASP A 70 7.53 -3.12 -1.02
C ASP A 70 6.49 -2.79 -2.11
N LEU A 71 5.61 -1.86 -1.74
CA LEU A 71 4.70 -1.16 -2.63
C LEU A 71 5.48 -0.51 -3.78
N SER A 72 5.07 -0.79 -5.03
CA SER A 72 5.69 -0.21 -6.21
C SER A 72 5.63 1.32 -6.16
N SER A 73 6.74 1.99 -6.46
CA SER A 73 6.83 3.45 -6.61
C SER A 73 5.91 3.99 -7.71
N GLN A 74 5.39 3.14 -8.60
CA GLN A 74 4.47 3.52 -9.66
C GLN A 74 3.00 3.50 -9.24
N GLN A 75 2.67 3.06 -8.01
CA GLN A 75 1.30 3.05 -7.54
C GLN A 75 0.70 4.46 -7.56
N ARG A 76 -0.49 4.57 -8.15
CA ARG A 76 -1.30 5.78 -8.19
C ARG A 76 -2.15 5.86 -6.93
N VAL A 77 -1.88 6.87 -6.12
CA VAL A 77 -2.50 7.06 -4.81
C VAL A 77 -3.53 8.17 -4.86
N ALA A 78 -4.74 7.92 -4.38
CA ALA A 78 -5.71 8.94 -4.04
C ALA A 78 -5.86 9.09 -2.53
N ILE A 79 -5.92 10.33 -2.04
CA ILE A 79 -5.99 10.63 -0.61
C ILE A 79 -7.25 11.44 -0.34
N PHE A 80 -8.02 11.03 0.67
CA PHE A 80 -9.27 11.68 1.07
C PHE A 80 -9.18 12.04 2.54
N VAL A 81 -9.16 13.34 2.84
CA VAL A 81 -8.97 13.84 4.20
C VAL A 81 -10.27 14.40 4.76
N ASP A 82 -10.82 13.70 5.75
CA ASP A 82 -11.87 14.26 6.60
C ASP A 82 -11.22 15.23 7.59
N VAL A 83 -11.22 16.52 7.22
CA VAL A 83 -10.55 17.56 7.99
C VAL A 83 -11.20 17.74 9.35
N GLN A 84 -12.53 17.57 9.45
CA GLN A 84 -13.24 17.77 10.70
C GLN A 84 -12.94 16.63 11.69
N ASN A 85 -12.99 15.38 11.24
CA ASN A 85 -12.65 14.22 12.07
C ASN A 85 -11.21 14.32 12.58
N MET A 86 -10.26 14.64 11.69
CA MET A 86 -8.86 14.77 12.06
C MET A 86 -8.55 15.99 12.94
N TYR A 87 -9.23 17.12 12.73
CA TYR A 87 -9.07 18.29 13.59
C TYR A 87 -9.46 17.98 15.03
N TYR A 88 -10.62 17.37 15.25
CA TYR A 88 -11.05 17.02 16.61
C TYR A 88 -10.13 15.98 17.25
N ALA A 89 -9.68 14.98 16.49
CA ALA A 89 -8.73 13.99 16.99
C ALA A 89 -7.39 14.63 17.42
N ALA A 90 -6.76 15.44 16.56
CA ALA A 90 -5.50 16.10 16.86
C ALA A 90 -5.62 17.09 18.04
N ARG A 91 -6.73 17.84 18.10
CA ARG A 91 -6.99 18.78 19.19
C ARG A 91 -7.16 18.03 20.51
N ASN A 92 -7.97 16.98 20.55
CA ASN A 92 -8.28 16.29 21.79
C ASN A 92 -7.07 15.52 22.35
N LEU A 93 -6.29 14.86 21.48
CA LEU A 93 -5.16 14.04 21.90
C LEU A 93 -3.89 14.85 22.18
N TYR A 94 -3.61 15.86 21.35
CA TYR A 94 -2.31 16.55 21.34
C TYR A 94 -2.40 18.06 21.51
N GLN A 95 -3.62 18.63 21.63
CA GLN A 95 -3.83 20.08 21.66
C GLN A 95 -3.13 20.81 20.49
N SER A 96 -3.13 20.17 19.32
CA SER A 96 -2.44 20.65 18.12
C SER A 96 -3.29 20.48 16.86
N LYS A 97 -2.77 20.94 15.73
CA LYS A 97 -3.38 20.83 14.40
C LYS A 97 -2.46 20.04 13.49
N LEU A 98 -3.06 19.33 12.52
CA LEU A 98 -2.30 18.64 11.49
C LEU A 98 -1.50 19.62 10.63
N GLU A 99 -0.27 19.23 10.30
CA GLU A 99 0.52 19.84 9.25
C GLU A 99 0.28 19.08 7.94
N PHE A 100 -0.58 19.64 7.09
CA PHE A 100 -1.09 18.96 5.90
C PHE A 100 -0.01 18.72 4.82
N ALA A 101 1.03 19.55 4.73
CA ALA A 101 2.10 19.31 3.76
C ALA A 101 2.90 18.04 4.11
N THR A 102 3.23 17.88 5.38
CA THR A 102 3.96 16.73 5.94
C THR A 102 3.09 15.49 5.91
N LEU A 103 1.80 15.61 6.25
CA LEU A 103 0.84 14.54 6.08
C LEU A 103 0.82 14.04 4.63
N LEU A 104 0.63 14.94 3.65
CA LEU A 104 0.58 14.56 2.24
C LEU A 104 1.87 13.86 1.81
N LYS A 105 3.02 14.46 2.14
CA LYS A 105 4.34 13.91 1.81
C LYS A 105 4.55 12.52 2.39
N ASN A 106 4.17 12.30 3.65
CA ASN A 106 4.35 11.02 4.33
C ASN A 106 3.44 9.94 3.74
N LEU A 107 2.18 10.27 3.47
CA LEU A 107 1.21 9.32 2.92
C LEU A 107 1.52 8.95 1.46
N VAL A 108 1.92 9.91 0.64
CA VAL A 108 2.35 9.64 -0.74
C VAL A 108 3.66 8.86 -0.75
N SER A 109 4.62 9.23 0.10
CA SER A 109 5.96 8.63 0.18
C SER A 109 6.63 8.61 -1.21
N LYS A 110 7.04 7.43 -1.71
CA LYS A 110 7.70 7.25 -3.01
C LYS A 110 6.74 6.88 -4.16
N ARG A 111 5.43 7.06 -3.95
CA ARG A 111 4.37 6.69 -4.91
C ARG A 111 3.91 7.88 -5.75
N VAL A 112 3.08 7.63 -6.76
CA VAL A 112 2.55 8.67 -7.65
C VAL A 112 1.25 9.21 -7.06
N LEU A 113 1.22 10.49 -6.67
CA LEU A 113 -0.03 11.13 -6.24
C LEU A 113 -0.95 11.34 -7.46
N GLN A 114 -2.12 10.69 -7.45
CA GLN A 114 -3.16 10.86 -8.46
C GLN A 114 -4.10 12.03 -8.13
N ARG A 115 -4.62 12.07 -6.90
CA ARG A 115 -5.43 13.18 -6.34
C ARG A 115 -5.33 13.22 -4.82
N ALA A 116 -5.39 14.42 -4.24
CA ALA A 116 -5.55 14.60 -2.81
C ALA A 116 -6.74 15.54 -2.57
N LEU A 117 -7.77 15.08 -1.86
CA LEU A 117 -8.96 15.86 -1.55
C LEU A 117 -9.03 16.14 -0.04
N ALA A 118 -9.30 17.39 0.31
CA ALA A 118 -9.54 17.82 1.69
C ALA A 118 -10.98 18.33 1.83
N TYR A 119 -11.72 17.71 2.75
CA TYR A 119 -13.14 17.95 2.96
C TYR A 119 -13.35 18.82 4.20
N ILE A 120 -13.78 20.05 3.98
CA ILE A 120 -13.88 21.08 5.00
C ILE A 120 -15.34 21.43 5.26
N VAL A 121 -15.66 21.56 6.54
CA VAL A 121 -16.96 21.99 7.03
C VAL A 121 -16.81 23.39 7.61
N GLU A 122 -17.56 24.33 7.07
CA GLU A 122 -17.57 25.72 7.50
C GLU A 122 -18.89 26.03 8.21
N ARG A 123 -18.80 26.64 9.40
CA ARG A 123 -19.95 27.12 10.16
C ARG A 123 -20.05 28.65 10.05
N PRO A 124 -21.24 29.25 10.23
CA PRO A 124 -21.39 30.70 10.29
C PRO A 124 -20.40 31.29 11.30
N GLY A 125 -19.66 32.32 10.87
CA GLY A 125 -18.63 32.98 11.70
C GLY A 125 -17.23 32.36 11.63
N MET A 126 -17.06 31.17 11.06
CA MET A 126 -15.73 30.57 10.83
C MET A 126 -15.22 30.88 9.43
N GLU A 127 -14.45 31.96 9.23
CA GLU A 127 -13.78 32.18 7.95
C GLU A 127 -12.49 31.36 7.83
N GLN A 128 -12.48 30.35 6.95
CA GLN A 128 -11.34 29.46 6.77
C GLN A 128 -10.57 29.70 5.47
N ASN A 129 -10.77 30.85 4.81
CA ASN A 129 -10.19 31.16 3.49
C ASN A 129 -8.66 31.02 3.44
N LYS A 130 -7.94 31.50 4.46
CA LYS A 130 -6.48 31.38 4.54
C LYS A 130 -6.02 29.92 4.65
N PHE A 131 -6.74 29.12 5.43
CA PHE A 131 -6.44 27.70 5.60
C PHE A 131 -6.69 26.92 4.29
N ILE A 132 -7.80 27.21 3.61
CA ILE A 132 -8.11 26.66 2.28
C ILE A 132 -7.00 26.99 1.27
N GLU A 133 -6.50 28.22 1.29
CA GLU A 133 -5.42 28.63 0.40
C GLU A 133 -4.13 27.86 0.68
N VAL A 134 -3.78 27.63 1.95
CA VAL A 134 -2.63 26.80 2.34
C VAL A 134 -2.79 25.36 1.83
N LEU A 135 -3.96 24.75 2.01
CA LEU A 135 -4.24 23.40 1.50
C LEU A 135 -4.05 23.30 -0.01
N ARG A 136 -4.60 24.27 -0.76
CA ARG A 136 -4.45 24.32 -2.23
C ARG A 136 -2.99 24.48 -2.65
N ARG A 137 -2.24 25.35 -1.99
CA ARG A 137 -0.79 25.53 -2.23
C ARG A 137 -0.01 24.25 -1.96
N ASN A 138 -0.46 23.43 -1.00
CA ASN A 138 0.12 22.13 -0.68
C ASN A 138 -0.34 20.99 -1.60
N GLY A 139 -1.18 21.26 -2.62
CA GLY A 139 -1.60 20.28 -3.62
C GLY A 139 -2.92 19.57 -3.33
N TYR A 140 -3.71 20.05 -2.36
CA TYR A 140 -5.05 19.53 -2.10
C TYR A 140 -6.13 20.21 -2.96
N GLU A 141 -7.01 19.40 -3.52
CA GLU A 141 -8.32 19.83 -3.99
C GLU A 141 -9.26 19.98 -2.78
N VAL A 142 -9.79 21.19 -2.57
CA VAL A 142 -10.62 21.47 -1.40
C VAL A 142 -12.10 21.38 -1.75
N ARG A 143 -12.84 20.53 -1.03
CA ARG A 143 -14.31 20.49 -1.05
C ARG A 143 -14.83 21.17 0.22
N LYS A 144 -15.64 22.22 0.06
CA LYS A 144 -16.18 23.01 1.17
C LYS A 144 -17.70 22.88 1.26
N ARG A 145 -18.21 22.59 2.46
CA ARG A 145 -19.65 22.52 2.77
C ARG A 145 -19.92 23.52 3.89
N VAL A 146 -20.88 24.41 3.65
CA VAL A 146 -21.37 25.35 4.66
C VAL A 146 -22.56 24.69 5.33
N VAL A 147 -22.50 24.53 6.64
CA VAL A 147 -23.60 23.96 7.44
C VAL A 147 -24.20 25.05 8.30
N GLY A 148 -25.52 25.01 8.51
CA GLY A 148 -26.21 25.94 9.40
C GLY A 148 -25.98 25.64 10.88
N ASP A 149 -26.85 26.20 11.73
CA ASP A 149 -26.77 26.00 13.17
C ASP A 149 -26.95 24.54 13.58
N ARG A 150 -26.22 24.16 14.63
CA ARG A 150 -26.17 22.79 15.16
C ARG A 150 -27.52 22.30 15.71
N THR A 151 -28.50 23.19 15.88
CA THR A 151 -29.86 22.89 16.35
C THR A 151 -30.77 22.37 15.24
N ASP A 152 -30.37 22.45 13.97
CA ASP A 152 -31.12 21.90 12.85
C ASP A 152 -30.64 20.47 12.52
N PRO A 153 -31.42 19.42 12.86
CA PRO A 153 -31.04 18.03 12.61
C PRO A 153 -30.98 17.67 11.12
N SER A 154 -31.45 18.53 10.21
CA SER A 154 -31.31 18.34 8.76
C SER A 154 -29.93 18.76 8.22
N ASN A 155 -29.13 19.49 9.02
CA ASN A 155 -27.75 19.84 8.70
C ASN A 155 -26.78 18.76 9.20
N SER A 156 -26.82 17.55 8.62
CA SER A 156 -25.74 16.59 8.87
C SER A 156 -24.44 17.21 8.34
N GLY A 157 -23.55 17.54 9.28
CA GLY A 157 -22.39 18.37 9.03
C GLY A 157 -21.23 17.61 8.39
N ASP A 158 -21.32 16.29 8.26
CA ASP A 158 -20.24 15.44 7.78
C ASP A 158 -20.10 15.46 6.25
N TRP A 159 -19.02 14.84 5.79
CA TRP A 159 -18.69 14.64 4.39
C TRP A 159 -18.77 13.17 3.96
N ASN A 160 -19.38 12.29 4.76
CA ASN A 160 -19.29 10.83 4.60
C ASN A 160 -19.76 10.40 3.20
N ILE A 161 -20.90 10.94 2.74
CA ILE A 161 -21.43 10.70 1.39
C ILE A 161 -20.52 11.28 0.30
N GLY A 162 -20.03 12.51 0.47
CA GLY A 162 -19.21 13.19 -0.54
C GLY A 162 -17.86 12.49 -0.73
N ILE A 163 -17.20 12.12 0.36
CA ILE A 163 -15.97 11.32 0.36
C ILE A 163 -16.22 9.98 -0.33
N THR A 164 -17.29 9.28 0.04
CA THR A 164 -17.68 7.99 -0.56
C THR A 164 -17.84 8.09 -2.08
N LEU A 165 -18.58 9.09 -2.56
CA LEU A 165 -18.83 9.26 -3.98
C LEU A 165 -17.56 9.61 -4.76
N ASP A 166 -16.73 10.54 -4.25
CA ASP A 166 -15.49 10.92 -4.92
C ASP A 166 -14.48 9.75 -4.94
N ALA A 167 -14.41 8.96 -3.86
CA ALA A 167 -13.54 7.78 -3.77
C ALA A 167 -13.94 6.69 -4.76
N LEU A 168 -15.23 6.35 -4.84
CA LEU A 168 -15.73 5.39 -5.83
C LEU A 168 -15.55 5.90 -7.26
N ALA A 169 -15.72 7.20 -7.50
CA ALA A 169 -15.56 7.77 -8.84
C ALA A 169 -14.11 7.73 -9.34
N ILE A 170 -13.11 7.84 -8.45
CA ILE A 170 -11.70 7.73 -8.86
C ILE A 170 -11.19 6.29 -8.88
N ALA A 171 -11.82 5.37 -8.14
CA ALA A 171 -11.34 4.00 -7.94
C ALA A 171 -10.78 3.32 -9.22
N PRO A 172 -11.42 3.40 -10.40
CA PRO A 172 -10.91 2.77 -11.63
C PRO A 172 -9.57 3.33 -12.15
N ARG A 173 -9.11 4.46 -11.61
CA ARG A 173 -7.91 5.20 -12.02
C ARG A 173 -6.83 5.24 -10.93
N THR A 174 -7.03 4.53 -9.85
CA THR A 174 -6.13 4.50 -8.69
C THR A 174 -5.81 3.08 -8.30
N ASP A 175 -4.61 2.87 -7.78
CA ASP A 175 -4.18 1.57 -7.27
C ASP A 175 -4.37 1.52 -5.74
N VAL A 176 -4.28 2.68 -5.08
CA VAL A 176 -4.43 2.84 -3.64
C VAL A 176 -5.33 4.02 -3.31
N CYS A 177 -6.29 3.81 -2.42
CA CYS A 177 -7.07 4.86 -1.76
C CYS A 177 -6.65 4.96 -0.29
N ILE A 178 -6.25 6.15 0.15
CA ILE A 178 -5.94 6.43 1.55
C ILE A 178 -7.06 7.29 2.13
N LEU A 179 -7.81 6.74 3.09
CA LEU A 179 -8.81 7.48 3.84
C LEU A 179 -8.16 8.01 5.11
N VAL A 180 -8.12 9.33 5.26
CA VAL A 180 -7.59 9.99 6.45
C VAL A 180 -8.75 10.34 7.38
N THR A 181 -9.18 9.34 8.15
CA THR A 181 -10.34 9.38 9.05
C THR A 181 -10.26 8.24 10.08
N GLY A 182 -10.80 8.45 11.28
CA GLY A 182 -11.04 7.39 12.27
C GLY A 182 -12.48 6.86 12.30
N ASP A 183 -13.36 7.36 11.43
CA ASP A 183 -14.80 7.08 11.46
C ASP A 183 -15.16 5.69 10.90
N GLY A 184 -15.81 4.87 11.73
CA GLY A 184 -16.25 3.52 11.37
C GLY A 184 -17.32 3.47 10.28
N ASP A 185 -18.02 4.59 10.02
CA ASP A 185 -19.03 4.67 8.96
C ASP A 185 -18.46 4.47 7.55
N PHE A 186 -17.13 4.52 7.40
CA PHE A 186 -16.44 4.25 6.13
C PHE A 186 -16.18 2.76 5.86
N VAL A 187 -16.47 1.84 6.79
CA VAL A 187 -16.26 0.39 6.56
C VAL A 187 -16.92 -0.10 5.26
N PRO A 188 -18.18 0.24 4.93
CA PRO A 188 -18.79 -0.17 3.65
C PRO A 188 -18.07 0.39 2.42
N LEU A 189 -17.50 1.60 2.51
CA LEU A 189 -16.70 2.17 1.42
C LEU A 189 -15.40 1.38 1.24
N VAL A 190 -14.72 1.01 2.33
CA VAL A 190 -13.49 0.20 2.29
C VAL A 190 -13.75 -1.13 1.59
N GLU A 191 -14.80 -1.85 2.01
CA GLU A 191 -15.19 -3.12 1.39
C GLU A 191 -15.49 -2.96 -0.10
N ARG A 192 -16.23 -1.90 -0.47
CA ARG A 192 -16.55 -1.65 -1.87
C ARG A 192 -15.31 -1.34 -2.71
N LEU A 193 -14.40 -0.49 -2.23
CA LEU A 193 -13.16 -0.16 -2.95
C LEU A 193 -12.29 -1.40 -3.16
N LYS A 194 -12.20 -2.29 -2.16
CA LYS A 194 -11.49 -3.56 -2.27
C LYS A 194 -12.11 -4.48 -3.31
N ASN A 195 -13.44 -4.52 -3.40
CA ASN A 195 -14.15 -5.26 -4.45
C ASN A 195 -13.88 -4.71 -5.86
N GLU A 196 -13.55 -3.42 -5.99
CA GLU A 196 -13.09 -2.80 -7.26
C GLU A 196 -11.59 -3.01 -7.52
N GLY A 197 -10.89 -3.80 -6.68
CA GLY A 197 -9.46 -4.10 -6.82
C GLY A 197 -8.53 -2.99 -6.32
N VAL A 198 -9.05 -2.01 -5.58
CA VAL A 198 -8.26 -0.92 -5.00
C VAL A 198 -7.78 -1.30 -3.61
N ARG A 199 -6.48 -1.15 -3.35
CA ARG A 199 -5.93 -1.28 -1.99
C ARG A 199 -6.39 -0.10 -1.14
N VAL A 200 -6.88 -0.36 0.06
CA VAL A 200 -7.37 0.68 0.96
C VAL A 200 -6.47 0.80 2.18
N GLU A 201 -5.94 2.00 2.39
CA GLU A 201 -5.12 2.35 3.54
C GLU A 201 -5.89 3.35 4.41
N ILE A 202 -5.77 3.23 5.73
CA ILE A 202 -6.36 4.16 6.69
C ILE A 202 -5.26 4.95 7.36
N ALA A 203 -5.41 6.27 7.44
CA ALA A 203 -4.50 7.12 8.18
C ALA A 203 -5.26 7.86 9.29
N SER A 204 -4.92 7.59 10.54
CA SER A 204 -5.66 8.13 11.68
C SER A 204 -4.85 8.07 12.97
N PHE A 205 -5.29 8.80 14.00
CA PHE A 205 -4.74 8.64 15.34
C PHE A 205 -5.27 7.37 15.99
N ARG A 206 -4.37 6.62 16.63
CA ARG A 206 -4.67 5.30 17.21
C ARG A 206 -5.92 5.31 18.08
N ASP A 207 -5.99 6.29 18.97
CA ASP A 207 -6.97 6.35 20.06
C ASP A 207 -8.35 6.87 19.64
N THR A 208 -8.51 7.34 18.41
CA THR A 208 -9.76 7.94 17.91
C THR A 208 -10.33 7.21 16.70
N THR A 209 -9.97 5.94 16.51
CA THR A 209 -10.37 5.17 15.34
C THR A 209 -11.17 3.94 15.72
N SER A 210 -12.23 3.67 14.95
CA SER A 210 -13.02 2.43 15.06
C SER A 210 -12.16 1.19 14.83
N ASN A 211 -12.37 0.17 15.67
CA ASN A 211 -11.68 -1.11 15.52
C ASN A 211 -12.09 -1.84 14.24
N GLU A 212 -13.36 -1.72 13.85
CA GLU A 212 -13.92 -2.29 12.63
C GLU A 212 -13.24 -1.71 11.40
N LEU A 213 -13.00 -0.39 11.38
CA LEU A 213 -12.27 0.27 10.30
C LEU A 213 -10.82 -0.22 10.19
N TYR A 214 -10.14 -0.42 11.31
CA TYR A 214 -8.79 -0.98 11.29
C TYR A 214 -8.73 -2.42 10.77
N GLN A 215 -9.73 -3.23 11.10
CA GLN A 215 -9.77 -4.62 10.70
C GLN A 215 -10.04 -4.81 9.20
N CYS A 216 -10.80 -3.91 8.57
CA CYS A 216 -11.13 -4.03 7.14
C CYS A 216 -10.06 -3.43 6.21
N ALA A 217 -9.22 -2.51 6.71
CA ALA A 217 -8.14 -1.86 5.98
C ALA A 217 -7.01 -2.83 5.57
N ASP A 218 -6.39 -2.60 4.42
CA ASP A 218 -5.21 -3.37 3.99
C ASP A 218 -3.92 -2.89 4.68
N GLN A 219 -3.90 -1.63 5.10
CA GLN A 219 -2.80 -1.04 5.85
C GLN A 219 -3.29 0.13 6.69
N VAL A 220 -2.69 0.30 7.87
CA VAL A 220 -2.97 1.40 8.78
C VAL A 220 -1.72 2.24 8.99
N HIS A 221 -1.85 3.54 8.78
CA HIS A 221 -0.84 4.56 9.08
C HIS A 221 -1.25 5.27 10.36
N HIS A 222 -0.58 4.94 11.46
CA HIS A 222 -0.82 5.63 12.72
C HIS A 222 -0.19 7.02 12.67
N LEU A 223 -1.03 8.04 12.73
CA LEU A 223 -0.62 9.43 12.86
C LEU A 223 -0.11 9.69 14.28
N ASP A 224 0.92 10.51 14.38
CA ASP A 224 1.53 10.92 15.63
C ASP A 224 2.05 12.37 15.53
N GLU A 225 2.82 12.80 16.52
CA GLU A 225 3.36 14.16 16.62
C GLU A 225 4.15 14.61 15.38
N ARG A 226 4.68 13.68 14.56
CA ARG A 226 5.47 14.02 13.37
C ARG A 226 4.64 14.64 12.25
N VAL A 227 3.32 14.49 12.28
CA VAL A 227 2.39 15.14 11.33
C VAL A 227 1.65 16.32 11.95
N LEU A 228 2.07 16.79 13.13
CA LEU A 228 1.49 17.93 13.82
C LEU A 228 2.36 19.18 13.63
N LEU A 229 1.72 20.35 13.68
CA LEU A 229 2.43 21.63 13.73
C LEU A 229 3.28 21.71 15.02
N SER A 230 4.56 22.03 14.86
CA SER A 230 5.51 22.14 15.97
C SER A 230 5.46 23.52 16.65
N GLY A 231 5.19 23.55 17.96
CA GLY A 231 5.42 24.70 18.86
C GLY A 231 4.35 25.80 18.87
N ASN A 232 3.94 26.23 20.08
CA ASN A 232 3.23 27.46 20.52
C ASN A 232 2.14 28.14 19.64
N GLN A 233 1.68 27.52 18.54
CA GLN A 233 0.60 28.06 17.70
C GLN A 233 -0.79 27.56 18.09
N PHE A 234 -0.91 26.88 19.23
CA PHE A 234 -2.20 26.71 19.87
C PHE A 234 -2.49 27.92 20.76
N GLN A 235 -3.05 28.97 20.17
CA GLN A 235 -3.93 29.87 20.90
C GLN A 235 -5.35 29.36 20.66
N PRO A 236 -6.05 28.82 21.68
CA PRO A 236 -7.49 28.64 21.54
C PRO A 236 -8.08 30.02 21.28
N SER A 237 -8.72 30.23 20.13
CA SER A 237 -9.56 31.41 19.97
C SER A 237 -10.78 31.20 20.85
N ASP A 238 -11.08 32.16 21.73
CA ASP A 238 -12.24 32.20 22.64
C ASP A 238 -13.61 32.23 21.92
N SER A 239 -13.66 31.84 20.64
CA SER A 239 -14.83 31.85 19.77
C SER A 239 -15.32 30.45 19.36
N ASP A 240 -14.69 29.38 19.86
CA ASP A 240 -14.97 28.00 19.43
C ASP A 240 -15.83 27.18 20.45
N GLU A 241 -16.68 27.86 21.23
CA GLU A 241 -17.75 27.22 22.05
C GLU A 241 -19.04 26.96 21.25
#